data_AF-A0AAV5KEK9-F1
#
_entry.id   AF-A0AAV5KEK9-F1
#
_cell.length_a   1.000
_cell.length_b   1.000
_cell.length_c   1.000
_cell.angle_alpha   90.00
_cell.angle_beta   90.00
_cell.angle_gamma   90.00
#
_symmetry.space_group_name_H-M   'P 1'
#
loop_
_entity.id
_entity.type
_entity.pdbx_description
1 polymer ?
#
loop_
_entity_poly.entity_id
_entity_poly.type
_entity_poly.pdbx_seq_one_letter_code
_entity_poly.pdbx_strand_id
1 'polypeptide(L)'
;MPERTAMEWARPIISMRWKSYWALSRSIRMLTLVALFVFASSVLLLTRKQKTFGHSDGCDFPAIFNFGDSNSDTGGKSAAFHRIPYPNGEAFFHRPSGRYCDGKRSSLISLVTEKLELPYLSAYLDSIGTNFRHGANFATGGSTIQPVDAIIFNQGFSPISLDIQLLQFEQFRERTNELHREGVNSNIKSGIPRPEDFSKALYTLDIGQNDLTGAIKLMGEKQVLASIPGLIDQFTQVVPRLYQLGARTFWIHNTGPFGCLPQQVLDYPTKPENVDQNGCIKSQNEVAQEFNRQLKERVSLLRGAIPRCSPDIC
;
A
#
# COMPACT_ATOMS: atom_id res chain seq x y z
N MET A 1 -64.84 -86.75 -21.01
CA MET A 1 -63.84 -87.78 -20.62
C MET A 1 -62.59 -87.58 -21.47
N PRO A 2 -61.35 -87.79 -20.98
CA PRO A 2 -60.65 -87.13 -19.87
C PRO A 2 -59.27 -86.53 -20.29
N GLU A 3 -58.69 -85.68 -19.41
CA GLU A 3 -57.27 -85.59 -18.94
C GLU A 3 -56.06 -85.57 -19.93
N ARG A 4 -54.92 -84.87 -19.73
CA ARG A 4 -54.33 -84.01 -18.67
C ARG A 4 -52.97 -83.40 -19.14
N THR A 5 -52.44 -82.49 -18.31
CA THR A 5 -51.02 -82.14 -18.00
C THR A 5 -50.19 -81.22 -18.93
N ALA A 6 -49.34 -80.28 -18.45
CA ALA A 6 -48.90 -79.93 -17.08
C ALA A 6 -48.28 -78.50 -16.93
N MET A 7 -48.40 -77.99 -15.68
CA MET A 7 -47.42 -77.28 -14.81
C MET A 7 -46.81 -75.93 -15.19
N GLU A 8 -47.20 -74.89 -14.44
CA GLU A 8 -46.37 -73.70 -14.13
C GLU A 8 -46.10 -73.59 -12.61
N TRP A 9 -44.89 -73.13 -12.29
CA TRP A 9 -44.26 -73.15 -10.97
C TRP A 9 -44.57 -71.91 -10.12
N ALA A 10 -44.80 -72.10 -8.82
CA ALA A 10 -44.88 -71.04 -7.81
C ALA A 10 -43.50 -70.65 -7.25
N ARG A 11 -43.28 -69.36 -6.99
CA ARG A 11 -42.23 -68.84 -6.07
C ARG A 11 -42.80 -67.72 -5.17
N PRO A 12 -42.26 -67.51 -3.94
CA PRO A 12 -43.02 -66.95 -2.82
C PRO A 12 -42.80 -65.43 -2.58
N ILE A 13 -43.87 -64.76 -2.12
CA ILE A 13 -44.03 -63.30 -1.91
C ILE A 13 -43.32 -62.75 -0.64
N ILE A 14 -42.58 -63.57 0.11
CA ILE A 14 -42.11 -63.19 1.46
C ILE A 14 -40.87 -62.27 1.47
N SER A 15 -40.11 -62.15 0.38
CA SER A 15 -38.83 -61.39 0.39
C SER A 15 -38.93 -59.86 0.19
N MET A 16 -40.07 -59.33 -0.26
CA MET A 16 -40.18 -57.90 -0.63
C MET A 16 -40.40 -56.96 0.56
N ARG A 17 -41.12 -57.40 1.60
CA ARG A 17 -41.50 -56.53 2.72
C ARG A 17 -40.33 -56.20 3.66
N TRP A 18 -39.41 -57.14 3.86
CA TRP A 18 -38.22 -56.93 4.70
C TRP A 18 -37.21 -56.01 4.02
N LYS A 19 -36.97 -56.17 2.70
CA LYS A 19 -36.04 -55.31 1.96
C LYS A 19 -36.37 -53.82 2.07
N SER A 20 -37.66 -53.45 2.06
CA SER A 20 -38.07 -52.04 2.23
C SER A 20 -37.80 -51.48 3.63
N TYR A 21 -37.98 -52.27 4.70
CA TYR A 21 -37.63 -51.84 6.07
C TYR A 21 -36.12 -51.68 6.27
N TRP A 22 -35.33 -52.60 5.71
CA TRP A 22 -33.86 -52.52 5.74
C TRP A 22 -33.32 -51.36 4.88
N ALA A 23 -33.97 -51.04 3.77
CA ALA A 23 -33.62 -49.88 2.94
C ALA A 23 -34.00 -48.56 3.62
N LEU A 24 -35.21 -48.46 4.19
CA LEU A 24 -35.68 -47.26 4.88
C LEU A 24 -34.83 -46.95 6.12
N SER A 25 -34.45 -47.97 6.90
CA SER A 25 -33.57 -47.81 8.07
C SER A 25 -32.14 -47.40 7.69
N ARG A 26 -31.59 -47.87 6.55
CA ARG A 26 -30.30 -47.39 6.03
C ARG A 26 -30.37 -45.94 5.58
N SER A 27 -31.46 -45.54 4.91
CA SER A 27 -31.67 -44.15 4.48
C SER A 27 -31.81 -43.19 5.65
N ILE A 28 -32.56 -43.58 6.69
CA ILE A 28 -32.71 -42.78 7.93
C ILE A 28 -31.36 -42.65 8.63
N ARG A 29 -30.59 -43.74 8.77
CA ARG A 29 -29.25 -43.71 9.36
C ARG A 29 -28.28 -42.80 8.57
N MET A 30 -28.32 -42.85 7.25
CA MET A 30 -27.51 -41.96 6.40
C MET A 30 -27.90 -40.49 6.58
N LEU A 31 -29.20 -40.17 6.60
CA LEU A 31 -29.68 -38.81 6.82
C LEU A 31 -29.28 -38.27 8.21
N THR A 32 -29.36 -39.10 9.25
CA THR A 32 -28.90 -38.70 10.59
C THR A 32 -27.40 -38.47 10.66
N LEU A 33 -26.59 -39.28 9.96
CA LEU A 33 -25.14 -39.09 9.91
C LEU A 33 -24.75 -37.82 9.14
N VAL A 34 -25.44 -37.52 8.03
CA VAL A 34 -25.23 -36.28 7.27
C VAL A 34 -25.62 -35.07 8.11
N ALA A 35 -26.75 -35.10 8.82
CA ALA A 35 -27.18 -34.00 9.69
C ALA A 35 -26.19 -33.76 10.83
N LEU A 36 -25.67 -34.82 11.46
CA LEU A 36 -24.64 -34.72 12.49
C LEU A 36 -23.32 -34.17 11.93
N PHE A 37 -22.93 -34.56 10.72
CA PHE A 37 -21.73 -34.05 10.07
C PHE A 37 -21.85 -32.56 9.71
N VAL A 38 -23.00 -32.13 9.18
CA VAL A 38 -23.28 -30.72 8.90
C VAL A 38 -23.27 -29.93 10.21
N PHE A 39 -23.93 -30.41 11.27
CA PHE A 39 -23.93 -29.75 12.57
C PHE A 39 -22.52 -29.64 13.17
N ALA A 40 -21.73 -30.72 13.13
CA ALA A 40 -20.35 -30.71 13.59
C ALA A 40 -19.46 -29.74 12.78
N SER A 41 -19.67 -29.64 11.46
CA SER A 41 -18.94 -28.71 10.60
C SER A 41 -19.31 -27.24 10.89
N SER A 42 -20.58 -26.95 11.16
CA SER A 42 -21.06 -25.62 11.57
C SER A 42 -20.52 -25.21 12.94
N VAL A 43 -20.44 -26.15 13.88
CA VAL A 43 -19.82 -25.93 15.20
C VAL A 43 -18.31 -25.74 15.07
N LEU A 44 -17.62 -26.45 14.17
CA LEU A 44 -16.20 -26.23 13.86
C LEU A 44 -15.95 -24.83 13.25
N LEU A 45 -16.87 -24.34 12.42
CA LEU A 45 -16.79 -22.99 11.85
C LEU A 45 -17.03 -21.90 12.91
N LEU A 46 -17.93 -22.13 13.87
CA LEU A 46 -18.22 -21.21 14.98
C LEU A 46 -17.17 -21.25 16.10
N THR A 47 -16.47 -22.37 16.28
CA THR A 47 -15.40 -22.55 17.28
C THR A 47 -14.00 -22.29 16.73
N ARG A 48 -13.89 -21.93 15.44
CA ARG A 48 -12.67 -21.32 14.91
C ARG A 48 -12.51 -19.95 15.55
N LYS A 49 -12.03 -19.95 16.80
CA LYS A 49 -11.48 -18.77 17.46
C LYS A 49 -10.58 -18.12 16.42
N GLN A 50 -10.95 -16.90 16.03
CA GLN A 50 -10.05 -16.00 15.33
C GLN A 50 -8.75 -16.09 16.12
N LYS A 51 -7.69 -16.64 15.52
CA LYS A 51 -6.36 -16.53 16.11
C LYS A 51 -6.13 -15.04 16.19
N THR A 52 -6.40 -14.45 17.35
CA THR A 52 -5.75 -13.22 17.77
C THR A 52 -4.28 -13.60 17.80
N PHE A 53 -3.58 -13.29 16.71
CA PHE A 53 -2.13 -13.35 16.69
C PHE A 53 -1.68 -12.56 17.93
N GLY A 54 -0.89 -13.23 18.76
CA GLY A 54 -0.35 -12.63 19.96
C GLY A 54 0.32 -11.32 19.57
N HIS A 55 -0.04 -10.26 20.29
CA HIS A 55 0.62 -8.98 20.23
C HIS A 55 2.12 -9.23 20.42
N SER A 56 2.90 -9.16 19.35
CA SER A 56 4.34 -8.94 19.51
C SER A 56 4.48 -7.60 20.24
N ASP A 57 5.42 -7.48 21.16
CA ASP A 57 5.86 -6.20 21.74
C ASP A 57 6.55 -5.30 20.68
N GLY A 58 5.94 -5.19 19.49
CA GLY A 58 6.41 -4.48 18.31
C GLY A 58 5.68 -3.15 18.15
N CYS A 59 6.27 -2.25 17.37
CA CYS A 59 5.71 -0.94 17.08
C CYS A 59 4.31 -1.07 16.44
N ASP A 60 3.26 -0.86 17.23
CA ASP A 60 1.87 -0.91 16.77
C ASP A 60 1.44 0.50 16.31
N PHE A 61 1.24 0.64 15.00
CA PHE A 61 0.75 1.86 14.37
C PHE A 61 -0.68 1.63 13.88
N PRO A 62 -1.69 2.39 14.34
CA PRO A 62 -3.07 2.20 13.91
C PRO A 62 -3.32 2.65 12.46
N ALA A 63 -2.48 3.55 11.95
CA ALA A 63 -2.58 4.12 10.61
C ALA A 63 -1.21 4.54 10.06
N ILE A 64 -1.11 4.62 8.73
CA ILE A 64 0.07 5.14 8.03
C ILE A 64 -0.35 6.25 7.07
N PHE A 65 0.33 7.39 7.12
CA PHE A 65 0.15 8.48 6.16
C PHE A 65 1.43 8.61 5.33
N ASN A 66 1.31 8.33 4.03
CA ASN A 66 2.45 8.29 3.12
C ASN A 66 2.49 9.51 2.21
N PHE A 67 3.66 10.12 2.11
CA PHE A 67 3.99 11.23 1.21
C PHE A 67 5.17 10.80 0.35
N GLY A 68 5.17 11.14 -0.92
CA GLY A 68 6.26 10.73 -1.78
C GLY A 68 6.02 10.81 -3.26
N ASP A 69 6.84 10.05 -3.98
CA ASP A 69 6.78 9.97 -5.43
C ASP A 69 6.33 8.58 -5.96
N SER A 70 6.73 8.24 -7.19
CA SER A 70 6.43 6.96 -7.84
C SER A 70 6.86 5.73 -7.06
N ASN A 71 7.89 5.82 -6.21
CA ASN A 71 8.36 4.68 -5.41
C ASN A 71 7.33 4.24 -4.35
N SER A 72 6.49 5.18 -3.91
CA SER A 72 5.47 4.94 -2.89
C SER A 72 4.03 5.14 -3.40
N ASP A 73 3.82 5.50 -4.68
CA ASP A 73 2.50 5.73 -5.28
C ASP A 73 1.66 4.43 -5.38
N THR A 74 0.46 4.46 -4.81
CA THR A 74 -0.51 3.35 -4.84
C THR A 74 -1.66 3.52 -5.84
N GLY A 75 -1.66 4.59 -6.64
CA GLY A 75 -2.74 4.94 -7.55
C GLY A 75 -2.99 6.45 -7.72
N GLY A 76 -2.29 7.31 -6.98
CA GLY A 76 -2.50 8.76 -6.94
C GLY A 76 -2.34 9.42 -8.31
N LYS A 77 -1.27 9.13 -9.05
CA LYS A 77 -1.12 9.65 -10.42
C LYS A 77 -2.20 9.12 -11.37
N SER A 78 -2.57 7.86 -11.20
CA SER A 78 -3.61 7.22 -12.01
C SER A 78 -4.99 7.84 -11.80
N ALA A 79 -5.30 8.23 -10.57
CA ALA A 79 -6.56 8.85 -10.19
C ALA A 79 -6.62 10.32 -10.63
N ALA A 80 -5.50 11.03 -10.56
CA ALA A 80 -5.42 12.46 -10.86
C ALA A 80 -5.46 12.79 -12.36
N PHE A 81 -4.73 12.03 -13.19
CA PHE A 81 -4.47 12.41 -14.59
C PHE A 81 -5.04 11.43 -15.59
N HIS A 82 -4.56 10.20 -15.58
CA HIS A 82 -4.95 9.19 -16.55
C HIS A 82 -4.72 7.81 -15.96
N ARG A 83 -5.56 6.85 -16.35
CA ARG A 83 -5.35 5.47 -15.93
C ARG A 83 -4.00 4.98 -16.44
N ILE A 84 -3.17 4.42 -15.55
CA ILE A 84 -1.90 3.82 -15.97
C ILE A 84 -2.22 2.57 -16.80
N PRO A 85 -1.76 2.48 -18.06
CA PRO A 85 -2.07 1.37 -18.94
C PRO A 85 -1.24 0.12 -18.60
N TYR A 86 -1.66 -1.01 -19.16
CA TYR A 86 -0.89 -2.26 -19.20
C TYR A 86 0.55 -2.01 -19.73
N PRO A 87 1.61 -2.68 -19.22
CA PRO A 87 1.62 -3.90 -18.38
C PRO A 87 1.44 -3.70 -16.87
N ASN A 88 1.43 -2.45 -16.39
CA ASN A 88 1.47 -2.11 -14.96
C ASN A 88 0.43 -2.81 -14.07
N GLY A 89 0.83 -3.85 -13.35
CA GLY A 89 0.00 -4.63 -12.42
C GLY A 89 -0.37 -6.01 -12.93
N GLU A 90 0.13 -6.41 -14.11
CA GLU A 90 -0.11 -7.69 -14.75
C GLU A 90 0.35 -8.87 -13.88
N ALA A 91 1.56 -8.79 -13.32
CA ALA A 91 2.17 -9.94 -12.65
C ALA A 91 1.45 -10.34 -11.36
N PHE A 92 0.82 -9.40 -10.66
CA PHE A 92 0.14 -9.69 -9.39
C PHE A 92 -1.37 -9.41 -9.37
N PHE A 93 -1.80 -8.25 -9.87
CA PHE A 93 -3.21 -7.88 -9.83
C PHE A 93 -3.96 -8.47 -11.03
N HIS A 94 -3.23 -8.97 -12.04
CA HIS A 94 -3.76 -9.45 -13.32
C HIS A 94 -4.65 -8.43 -14.03
N ARG A 95 -4.47 -7.15 -13.67
CA ARG A 95 -5.16 -5.99 -14.22
C ARG A 95 -4.33 -4.73 -13.96
N PRO A 96 -4.51 -3.67 -14.75
CA PRO A 96 -3.89 -2.37 -14.47
C PRO A 96 -4.21 -1.91 -13.05
N SER A 97 -3.19 -1.85 -12.19
CA SER A 97 -3.37 -1.55 -10.77
C SER A 97 -3.40 -0.04 -10.48
N GLY A 98 -3.06 0.79 -11.48
CA GLY A 98 -2.87 2.23 -11.29
C GLY A 98 -1.52 2.59 -10.65
N ARG A 99 -0.65 1.61 -10.39
CA ARG A 99 0.70 1.80 -9.84
C ARG A 99 1.75 1.66 -10.93
N TYR A 100 2.90 2.30 -10.81
CA TYR A 100 4.06 2.12 -11.71
C TYR A 100 4.82 0.81 -11.38
N CYS A 101 4.11 -0.30 -11.25
CA CYS A 101 4.72 -1.60 -10.99
C CYS A 101 3.79 -2.78 -11.29
N ASP A 102 4.40 -3.94 -11.53
CA ASP A 102 3.70 -5.19 -11.84
C ASP A 102 3.41 -6.08 -10.62
N GLY A 103 4.08 -5.83 -9.49
CA GLY A 103 4.08 -6.71 -8.33
C GLY A 103 3.27 -6.24 -7.12
N LYS A 104 2.88 -7.21 -6.27
CA LYS A 104 2.26 -7.00 -4.93
C LYS A 104 3.12 -6.13 -3.99
N ARG A 105 4.45 -6.24 -4.15
CA ARG A 105 5.47 -5.81 -3.19
C ARG A 105 6.41 -4.74 -3.74
N SER A 106 6.06 -4.15 -4.87
CA SER A 106 6.98 -3.30 -5.63
C SER A 106 7.05 -1.86 -5.14
N SER A 107 6.23 -1.49 -4.14
CA SER A 107 6.28 -0.19 -3.50
C SER A 107 6.66 -0.35 -2.03
N LEU A 108 7.59 0.49 -1.55
CA LEU A 108 8.10 0.44 -0.17
C LEU A 108 6.96 0.45 0.86
N ILE A 109 5.91 1.22 0.61
CA ILE A 109 4.75 1.31 1.49
C ILE A 109 3.96 0.00 1.58
N SER A 110 3.97 -0.81 0.51
CA SER A 110 3.30 -2.12 0.49
C SER A 110 4.05 -3.15 1.34
N LEU A 111 5.39 -3.02 1.46
CA LEU A 111 6.19 -3.85 2.36
C LEU A 111 6.00 -3.44 3.82
N VAL A 112 5.95 -2.13 4.10
CA VAL A 112 5.73 -1.61 5.45
C VAL A 112 4.36 -2.03 5.98
N THR A 113 3.30 -1.89 5.17
CA THR A 113 1.94 -2.34 5.54
C THR A 113 1.87 -3.85 5.77
N GLU A 114 2.53 -4.68 4.94
CA GLU A 114 2.61 -6.14 5.15
C GLU A 114 3.32 -6.50 6.47
N LYS A 115 4.38 -5.76 6.82
CA LYS A 115 5.13 -5.97 8.08
C LYS A 115 4.38 -5.50 9.32
N LEU A 116 3.57 -4.45 9.21
CA LEU A 116 2.73 -3.93 10.28
C LEU A 116 1.35 -4.60 10.33
N GLU A 117 1.11 -5.63 9.49
CA GLU A 117 -0.16 -6.36 9.38
C GLU A 117 -1.37 -5.45 9.10
N LEU A 118 -1.14 -4.30 8.44
CA LEU A 118 -2.16 -3.34 8.04
C LEU A 118 -2.64 -3.60 6.60
N PRO A 119 -3.90 -3.23 6.26
CA PRO A 119 -4.35 -3.28 4.89
C PRO A 119 -3.56 -2.30 4.01
N TYR A 120 -3.50 -2.59 2.72
CA TYR A 120 -2.87 -1.69 1.76
C TYR A 120 -3.52 -0.31 1.77
N LEU A 121 -2.68 0.73 1.75
CA LEU A 121 -3.15 2.11 1.71
C LEU A 121 -3.86 2.41 0.39
N SER A 122 -4.99 3.10 0.51
CA SER A 122 -5.72 3.67 -0.62
C SER A 122 -5.06 5.00 -1.02
N ALA A 123 -5.04 5.33 -2.31
CA ALA A 123 -4.61 6.65 -2.76
C ALA A 123 -5.64 7.69 -2.33
N TYR A 124 -5.20 8.84 -1.83
CA TYR A 124 -6.08 9.93 -1.38
C TYR A 124 -6.98 10.44 -2.52
N LEU A 125 -6.48 10.43 -3.75
CA LEU A 125 -7.17 10.94 -4.93
C LEU A 125 -8.15 9.94 -5.56
N ASP A 126 -8.17 8.69 -5.10
CA ASP A 126 -9.13 7.69 -5.60
C ASP A 126 -10.54 7.99 -5.07
N SER A 127 -11.51 8.05 -5.99
CA SER A 127 -12.90 8.40 -5.67
C SER A 127 -13.81 7.20 -5.40
N ILE A 128 -13.41 5.98 -5.78
CA ILE A 128 -14.27 4.79 -5.76
C ILE A 128 -13.60 3.65 -4.99
N GLY A 129 -14.32 3.08 -4.02
CA GLY A 129 -13.90 1.86 -3.31
C GLY A 129 -12.75 2.08 -2.34
N THR A 130 -12.47 3.33 -1.96
CA THR A 130 -11.41 3.67 -1.02
C THR A 130 -11.82 3.43 0.42
N ASN A 131 -10.84 3.00 1.22
CA ASN A 131 -10.96 2.90 2.66
C ASN A 131 -9.71 3.53 3.28
N PHE A 132 -9.93 4.56 4.09
CA PHE A 132 -8.87 5.32 4.74
C PHE A 132 -8.77 5.03 6.24
N ARG A 133 -9.46 4.00 6.75
CA ARG A 133 -9.48 3.65 8.18
C ARG A 133 -8.09 3.49 8.79
N HIS A 134 -7.15 2.95 8.02
CA HIS A 134 -5.75 2.71 8.41
C HIS A 134 -4.78 3.69 7.74
N GLY A 135 -5.28 4.85 7.32
CA GLY A 135 -4.51 5.91 6.72
C GLY A 135 -4.68 6.02 5.20
N ALA A 136 -3.91 6.93 4.61
CA ALA A 136 -4.05 7.35 3.22
C ALA A 136 -2.68 7.58 2.60
N ASN A 137 -2.60 7.38 1.28
CA ASN A 137 -1.41 7.64 0.51
C ASN A 137 -1.58 8.90 -0.36
N PHE A 138 -0.76 9.91 -0.11
CA PHE A 138 -0.71 11.18 -0.85
C PHE A 138 0.38 11.20 -1.93
N ALA A 139 1.22 10.16 -2.01
CA ALA A 139 2.28 10.09 -3.00
C ALA A 139 1.74 10.00 -4.43
N THR A 140 2.41 10.67 -5.36
CA THR A 140 2.08 10.59 -6.80
C THR A 140 3.32 10.43 -7.67
N GLY A 141 3.21 9.64 -8.73
CA GLY A 141 4.34 9.36 -9.62
C GLY A 141 4.98 10.60 -10.23
N GLY A 142 6.29 10.77 -10.07
CA GLY A 142 7.01 11.94 -10.58
C GLY A 142 6.82 13.22 -9.75
N SER A 143 6.34 13.11 -8.52
CA SER A 143 6.32 14.23 -7.56
C SER A 143 7.72 14.67 -7.17
N THR A 144 7.85 15.98 -6.95
CA THR A 144 9.06 16.68 -6.53
C THR A 144 8.83 17.38 -5.18
N ILE A 145 9.91 17.71 -4.49
CA ILE A 145 9.86 18.56 -3.28
C ILE A 145 9.36 19.95 -3.69
N GLN A 146 9.92 20.50 -4.76
CA GLN A 146 9.57 21.81 -5.31
C GLN A 146 8.37 21.76 -6.24
N PRO A 147 7.53 22.81 -6.30
CA PRO A 147 6.55 22.96 -7.36
C PRO A 147 7.22 22.95 -8.75
N VAL A 148 6.60 22.24 -9.68
CA VAL A 148 7.10 22.15 -11.07
C VAL A 148 6.51 23.26 -11.93
N ASP A 149 7.31 23.77 -12.86
CA ASP A 149 6.82 24.67 -13.89
C ASP A 149 6.17 23.89 -15.05
N ALA A 150 5.60 24.62 -16.02
CA ALA A 150 4.95 24.00 -17.17
C ALA A 150 5.92 23.21 -18.07
N ILE A 151 7.21 23.57 -18.09
CA ILE A 151 8.21 22.90 -18.91
C ILE A 151 8.50 21.52 -18.33
N ILE A 152 8.76 21.45 -17.02
CA ILE A 152 9.00 20.22 -16.28
C ILE A 152 7.74 19.36 -16.24
N PHE A 153 6.55 19.95 -16.07
CA PHE A 153 5.29 19.20 -16.16
C PHE A 153 5.13 18.49 -17.51
N ASN A 154 5.44 19.17 -18.63
CA ASN A 154 5.40 18.56 -19.96
C ASN A 154 6.42 17.42 -20.16
N GLN A 155 7.46 17.33 -19.32
CA GLN A 155 8.41 16.22 -19.31
C GLN A 155 7.92 15.01 -18.51
N GLY A 156 6.69 15.05 -17.97
CA GLY A 156 6.03 13.92 -17.31
C GLY A 156 6.11 13.94 -15.77
N PHE A 157 6.65 15.00 -15.19
CA PHE A 157 6.64 15.24 -13.74
C PHE A 157 5.24 15.61 -13.24
N SER A 158 4.96 15.35 -11.98
CA SER A 158 3.65 15.62 -11.38
C SER A 158 3.56 17.06 -10.88
N PRO A 159 2.44 17.78 -11.09
CA PRO A 159 2.19 19.09 -10.49
C PRO A 159 1.80 18.97 -9.02
N ILE A 160 1.67 17.74 -8.51
CA ILE A 160 1.39 17.45 -7.10
C ILE A 160 2.74 17.32 -6.39
N SER A 161 3.35 18.46 -6.06
CA SER A 161 4.58 18.55 -5.27
C SER A 161 4.33 18.27 -3.78
N LEU A 162 5.39 18.15 -2.99
CA LEU A 162 5.31 17.78 -1.57
C LEU A 162 4.42 18.73 -0.75
N ASP A 163 4.46 20.03 -1.03
CA ASP A 163 3.60 21.04 -0.42
C ASP A 163 2.11 20.80 -0.75
N ILE A 164 1.79 20.40 -1.98
CA ILE A 164 0.42 20.03 -2.36
C ILE A 164 -0.02 18.76 -1.62
N GLN A 165 0.85 17.75 -1.51
CA GLN A 165 0.54 16.55 -0.73
C GLN A 165 0.27 16.87 0.75
N LEU A 166 1.02 17.81 1.31
CA LEU A 166 0.78 18.33 2.66
C LEU A 166 -0.59 19.03 2.78
N LEU A 167 -0.96 19.89 1.82
CA LEU A 167 -2.28 20.52 1.78
C LEU A 167 -3.42 19.50 1.66
N GLN A 168 -3.23 18.45 0.86
CA GLN A 168 -4.18 17.34 0.77
C GLN A 168 -4.36 16.64 2.11
N PHE A 169 -3.26 16.38 2.84
CA PHE A 169 -3.33 15.82 4.19
C PHE A 169 -4.01 16.75 5.19
N GLU A 170 -3.72 18.05 5.16
CA GLU A 170 -4.39 19.05 6.00
C GLU A 170 -5.91 19.01 5.80
N GLN A 171 -6.34 19.09 4.54
CA GLN A 171 -7.75 19.00 4.18
C GLN A 171 -8.37 17.65 4.61
N PHE A 172 -7.66 16.55 4.39
CA PHE A 172 -8.11 15.23 4.79
C PHE A 172 -8.33 15.12 6.31
N ARG A 173 -7.38 15.64 7.10
CA ARG A 173 -7.48 15.64 8.57
C ARG A 173 -8.63 16.50 9.06
N GLU A 174 -8.78 17.71 8.52
CA GLU A 174 -9.84 18.63 8.91
C GLU A 174 -11.22 18.05 8.64
N ARG A 175 -11.45 17.57 7.41
CA ARG A 175 -12.72 16.94 7.02
C ARG A 175 -13.01 15.68 7.82
N THR A 176 -12.00 14.86 8.10
CA THR A 176 -12.16 13.68 8.98
C THR A 176 -12.66 14.10 10.36
N ASN A 177 -12.07 15.13 10.95
CA ASN A 177 -12.47 15.63 12.27
C ASN A 177 -13.87 16.27 12.26
N GLU A 178 -14.23 17.00 11.21
CA GLU A 178 -15.58 17.55 11.02
C GLU A 178 -16.63 16.44 10.99
N LEU A 179 -16.43 15.40 10.19
CA LEU A 179 -17.34 14.26 10.11
C LEU A 179 -17.52 13.56 11.47
N HIS A 180 -16.45 13.45 12.27
CA HIS A 180 -16.56 12.91 13.63
C HIS A 180 -17.38 13.81 14.55
N ARG A 181 -17.25 15.15 14.45
CA ARG A 181 -18.03 16.13 15.23
C ARG A 181 -19.50 16.15 14.85
N GLU A 182 -19.82 16.02 13.56
CA GLU A 182 -21.19 15.98 13.03
C GLU A 182 -21.95 14.70 13.38
N GLY A 183 -21.27 13.71 13.96
CA GLY A 183 -21.93 12.49 14.42
C GLY A 183 -22.33 11.58 13.27
N VAL A 184 -21.53 11.50 12.20
CA VAL A 184 -21.83 10.66 11.02
C VAL A 184 -22.08 9.19 11.38
N ASN A 185 -22.85 8.54 10.51
CA ASN A 185 -23.26 7.14 10.67
C ASN A 185 -22.06 6.19 10.85
N SER A 186 -22.32 5.01 11.43
CA SER A 186 -21.29 3.99 11.69
C SER A 186 -20.56 3.53 10.44
N ASN A 187 -21.22 3.54 9.29
CA ASN A 187 -20.65 3.09 8.02
C ASN A 187 -19.54 4.04 7.55
N ILE A 188 -19.74 5.35 7.60
CA ILE A 188 -18.71 6.34 7.25
C ILE A 188 -17.56 6.29 8.26
N LYS A 189 -17.87 6.20 9.57
CA LYS A 189 -16.84 6.07 10.63
C LYS A 189 -15.94 4.86 10.45
N SER A 190 -16.46 3.76 9.89
CA SER A 190 -15.68 2.56 9.63
C SER A 190 -14.62 2.72 8.53
N GLY A 191 -14.78 3.72 7.65
CA GLY A 191 -13.91 3.95 6.49
C GLY A 191 -12.93 5.12 6.63
N ILE A 192 -12.94 5.85 7.75
CA ILE A 192 -12.06 7.01 8.01
C ILE A 192 -11.23 6.81 9.28
N PRO A 193 -10.05 7.44 9.41
CA PRO A 193 -9.26 7.38 10.64
C PRO A 193 -10.02 7.98 11.83
N ARG A 194 -9.66 7.54 13.04
CA ARG A 194 -10.13 8.21 14.26
C ARG A 194 -9.24 9.41 14.57
N PRO A 195 -9.75 10.46 15.23
CA PRO A 195 -8.95 11.65 15.56
C PRO A 195 -7.65 11.34 16.33
N GLU A 196 -7.67 10.35 17.21
CA GLU A 196 -6.51 9.90 17.96
C GLU A 196 -5.47 9.16 17.10
N ASP A 197 -5.89 8.54 15.98
CA ASP A 197 -5.00 7.76 15.12
C ASP A 197 -3.96 8.67 14.46
N PHE A 198 -4.27 9.95 14.18
CA PHE A 198 -3.30 10.92 13.64
C PHE A 198 -2.08 11.10 14.54
N SER A 199 -2.26 11.07 15.87
CA SER A 199 -1.15 11.24 16.82
C SER A 199 -0.29 9.99 17.01
N LYS A 200 -0.83 8.83 16.62
CA LYS A 200 -0.20 7.52 16.77
C LYS A 200 0.25 6.93 15.44
N ALA A 201 -0.02 7.59 14.33
CA ALA A 201 0.28 7.09 13.00
C ALA A 201 1.76 7.19 12.65
N LEU A 202 2.18 6.34 11.72
CA LEU A 202 3.48 6.43 11.07
C LEU A 202 3.39 7.36 9.85
N TYR A 203 4.27 8.34 9.77
CA TYR A 203 4.36 9.27 8.64
C TYR A 203 5.56 8.93 7.79
N THR A 204 5.36 8.43 6.58
CA THR A 204 6.45 8.04 5.66
C THR A 204 6.66 9.12 4.60
N LEU A 205 7.91 9.48 4.35
CA LEU A 205 8.30 10.47 3.33
C LEU A 205 9.38 9.88 2.42
N ASP A 206 9.08 9.69 1.14
CA ASP A 206 10.03 9.22 0.12
C ASP A 206 9.93 10.09 -1.14
N ILE A 207 10.76 11.15 -1.16
CA ILE A 207 10.72 12.19 -2.21
C ILE A 207 12.08 12.90 -2.33
N GLY A 208 12.38 13.42 -3.52
CA GLY A 208 13.60 14.19 -3.81
C GLY A 208 14.38 13.64 -5.00
N GLN A 209 14.21 12.36 -5.34
CA GLN A 209 14.87 11.75 -6.51
C GLN A 209 14.49 12.47 -7.82
N ASN A 210 13.22 12.84 -7.97
CA ASN A 210 12.73 13.54 -9.15
C ASN A 210 13.31 14.96 -9.27
N ASP A 211 13.52 15.66 -8.15
CA ASP A 211 14.16 16.98 -8.15
C ASP A 211 15.59 16.89 -8.69
N LEU A 212 16.37 15.90 -8.22
CA LEU A 212 17.73 15.66 -8.71
C LEU A 212 17.75 15.25 -10.18
N THR A 213 16.83 14.36 -10.57
CA THR A 213 16.70 13.89 -11.95
C THR A 213 16.32 15.03 -12.91
N GLY A 214 15.34 15.86 -12.53
CA GLY A 214 14.93 17.02 -13.32
C GLY A 214 16.04 18.07 -13.40
N ALA A 215 16.72 18.33 -12.29
CA ALA A 215 17.84 19.26 -12.26
C ALA A 215 18.97 18.81 -13.18
N ILE A 216 19.39 17.54 -13.14
CA ILE A 216 20.45 17.02 -14.04
C ILE A 216 20.11 17.14 -15.52
N LYS A 217 18.82 17.06 -15.88
CA LYS A 217 18.37 17.27 -17.26
C LYS A 217 18.45 18.74 -17.71
N LEU A 218 18.30 19.68 -16.78
CA LEU A 218 18.25 21.12 -17.08
C LEU A 218 19.59 21.84 -16.87
N MET A 219 20.39 21.39 -15.91
CA MET A 219 21.58 22.07 -15.42
C MET A 219 22.75 21.09 -15.21
N GLY A 220 23.97 21.63 -15.20
CA GLY A 220 25.17 20.83 -14.93
C GLY A 220 25.26 20.39 -13.46
N GLU A 221 25.94 19.27 -13.20
CA GLU A 221 26.05 18.64 -11.87
C GLU A 221 26.48 19.60 -10.76
N LYS A 222 27.41 20.53 -11.04
CA LYS A 222 27.86 21.54 -10.07
C LYS A 222 26.72 22.46 -9.63
N GLN A 223 25.82 22.82 -10.53
CA GLN A 223 24.64 23.64 -10.22
C GLN A 223 23.61 22.83 -9.44
N VAL A 224 23.46 21.53 -9.76
CA VAL A 224 22.61 20.60 -8.99
C VAL A 224 23.10 20.49 -7.55
N LEU A 225 24.40 20.28 -7.34
CA LEU A 225 24.97 20.23 -5.98
C LEU A 225 24.72 21.54 -5.20
N ALA A 226 24.78 22.68 -5.88
CA ALA A 226 24.51 23.98 -5.26
C ALA A 226 23.02 24.20 -4.92
N SER A 227 22.08 23.49 -5.57
CA SER A 227 20.65 23.61 -5.29
C SER A 227 20.16 22.69 -4.16
N ILE A 228 20.91 21.63 -3.82
CA ILE A 228 20.57 20.68 -2.75
C ILE A 228 20.18 21.37 -1.43
N PRO A 229 20.94 22.36 -0.89
CA PRO A 229 20.57 22.99 0.37
C PRO A 229 19.16 23.59 0.34
N GLY A 230 18.78 24.24 -0.76
CA GLY A 230 17.45 24.83 -0.93
C GLY A 230 16.34 23.78 -1.04
N LEU A 231 16.60 22.63 -1.67
CA LEU A 231 15.68 21.49 -1.71
C LEU A 231 15.44 20.93 -0.30
N ILE A 232 16.52 20.73 0.47
CA ILE A 232 16.43 20.24 1.84
C ILE A 232 15.72 21.25 2.75
N ASP A 233 15.96 22.55 2.58
CA ASP A 233 15.26 23.61 3.31
C ASP A 233 13.74 23.55 3.09
N GLN A 234 13.29 23.30 1.86
CA GLN A 234 11.87 23.16 1.58
C GLN A 234 11.28 21.86 2.11
N PHE A 235 11.97 20.74 1.91
CA PHE A 235 11.55 19.45 2.49
C PHE A 235 11.36 19.57 4.00
N THR A 236 12.29 20.26 4.67
CA THR A 236 12.26 20.42 6.13
C THR A 236 11.25 21.42 6.66
N GLN A 237 10.54 22.16 5.80
CA GLN A 237 9.36 22.94 6.21
C GLN A 237 8.12 22.06 6.41
N VAL A 238 8.04 20.92 5.71
CA VAL A 238 6.88 20.00 5.78
C VAL A 238 6.84 19.26 7.11
N VAL A 239 7.99 18.83 7.63
CA VAL A 239 8.06 18.03 8.87
C VAL A 239 7.52 18.78 10.10
N PRO A 240 7.94 20.04 10.40
CA PRO A 240 7.34 20.83 11.47
C PRO A 240 5.85 21.07 11.27
N ARG A 241 5.40 21.26 10.03
CA ARG A 241 3.98 21.43 9.74
C ARG A 241 3.19 20.17 10.06
N LEU A 242 3.61 19.00 9.59
CA LEU A 242 3.02 17.71 9.96
C LEU A 242 3.00 17.51 11.49
N TYR A 243 4.06 17.90 12.19
CA TYR A 243 4.12 17.82 13.64
C TYR A 243 3.06 18.70 14.33
N GLN A 244 2.85 19.93 13.85
CA GLN A 244 1.76 20.81 14.33
C GLN A 244 0.38 20.18 14.09
N LEU A 245 0.23 19.41 13.02
CA LEU A 245 -1.00 18.72 12.64
C LEU A 245 -1.23 17.41 13.43
N GLY A 246 -0.30 17.03 14.31
CA GLY A 246 -0.43 15.89 15.21
C GLY A 246 0.57 14.76 14.98
N ALA A 247 1.36 14.79 13.89
CA ALA A 247 2.33 13.74 13.60
C ALA A 247 3.41 13.64 14.68
N ARG A 248 3.78 12.41 15.07
CA ARG A 248 4.80 12.15 16.11
C ARG A 248 5.90 11.21 15.69
N THR A 249 5.67 10.36 14.70
CA THR A 249 6.59 9.33 14.26
C THR A 249 6.81 9.43 12.77
N PHE A 250 8.07 9.61 12.35
CA PHE A 250 8.43 9.93 10.98
C PHE A 250 9.45 8.92 10.44
N TRP A 251 9.14 8.32 9.30
CA TRP A 251 10.11 7.57 8.52
C TRP A 251 10.45 8.41 7.29
N ILE A 252 11.65 8.96 7.27
CA ILE A 252 12.16 9.73 6.13
C ILE A 252 13.13 8.84 5.35
N HIS A 253 12.80 8.57 4.09
CA HIS A 253 13.60 7.73 3.21
C HIS A 253 14.67 8.57 2.50
N ASN A 254 15.79 7.93 2.19
CA ASN A 254 16.87 8.53 1.42
C ASN A 254 16.66 8.32 -0.08
N THR A 255 17.33 9.12 -0.90
CA THR A 255 17.33 8.91 -2.35
C THR A 255 18.25 7.73 -2.69
N GLY A 256 17.75 6.78 -3.50
CA GLY A 256 18.53 5.66 -4.00
C GLY A 256 19.62 6.08 -5.01
N PRO A 257 20.47 5.14 -5.46
CA PRO A 257 21.49 5.40 -6.47
C PRO A 257 20.84 5.60 -7.85
N PHE A 258 20.33 6.80 -8.12
CA PHE A 258 19.53 7.06 -9.31
C PHE A 258 20.36 7.03 -10.61
N GLY A 259 21.69 7.14 -10.55
CA GLY A 259 22.58 6.92 -11.69
C GLY A 259 22.57 5.47 -12.21
N CYS A 260 21.98 4.54 -11.45
CA CYS A 260 21.75 3.16 -11.88
C CYS A 260 20.40 2.96 -12.60
N LEU A 261 19.54 3.98 -12.66
CA LEU A 261 18.24 3.84 -13.29
C LEU A 261 18.42 3.61 -14.80
N PRO A 262 17.69 2.66 -15.42
CA PRO A 262 17.79 2.41 -16.85
C PRO A 262 17.59 3.67 -17.70
N GLN A 263 16.68 4.55 -17.28
CA GLN A 263 16.47 5.83 -17.97
C GLN A 263 17.72 6.71 -17.95
N GLN A 264 18.45 6.79 -16.84
CA GLN A 264 19.66 7.59 -16.75
C GLN A 264 20.78 7.01 -17.63
N VAL A 265 20.92 5.68 -17.64
CA VAL A 265 21.90 5.00 -18.50
C VAL A 265 21.62 5.21 -19.99
N LEU A 266 20.34 5.31 -20.37
CA LEU A 266 19.93 5.62 -21.74
C LEU A 266 20.15 7.09 -22.10
N ASP A 267 19.79 8.01 -21.21
CA ASP A 267 19.91 9.46 -21.43
C ASP A 267 21.40 9.91 -21.41
N TYR A 268 22.24 9.23 -20.62
CA TYR A 268 23.66 9.53 -20.44
C TYR A 268 24.51 8.25 -20.65
N PRO A 269 24.99 8.01 -21.88
CA PRO A 269 25.74 6.80 -22.21
C PRO A 269 26.93 6.55 -21.27
N THR A 270 26.96 5.35 -20.69
CA THR A 270 28.00 4.88 -19.79
C THR A 270 29.32 4.66 -20.54
N LYS A 271 30.41 5.22 -20.01
CA LYS A 271 31.78 5.05 -20.46
C LYS A 271 32.65 4.60 -19.27
N PRO A 272 33.76 3.87 -19.50
CA PRO A 272 34.61 3.40 -18.40
C PRO A 272 35.05 4.51 -17.41
N GLU A 273 35.20 5.74 -17.90
CA GLU A 273 35.61 6.90 -17.11
C GLU A 273 34.50 7.55 -16.26
N ASN A 274 33.22 7.32 -16.55
CA ASN A 274 32.10 7.99 -15.87
C ASN A 274 31.20 7.03 -15.07
N VAL A 275 31.54 5.74 -15.00
CA VAL A 275 30.80 4.74 -14.23
C VAL A 275 31.49 4.32 -12.95
N ASP A 276 30.70 3.90 -11.97
CA ASP A 276 31.19 3.23 -10.77
C ASP A 276 31.44 1.73 -11.01
N GLN A 277 31.83 1.02 -9.94
CA GLN A 277 32.14 -0.41 -9.98
C GLN A 277 30.94 -1.28 -10.40
N ASN A 278 29.72 -0.75 -10.32
CA ASN A 278 28.49 -1.45 -10.68
C ASN A 278 27.99 -1.06 -12.09
N GLY A 279 28.73 -0.20 -12.81
CA GLY A 279 28.34 0.27 -14.14
C GLY A 279 27.32 1.42 -14.12
N CYS A 280 27.05 2.02 -12.96
CA CYS A 280 26.13 3.14 -12.84
C CYS A 280 26.85 4.47 -13.03
N ILE A 281 26.15 5.52 -13.45
CA ILE A 281 26.75 6.84 -13.65
C ILE A 281 27.21 7.40 -12.31
N LYS A 282 28.53 7.52 -12.14
CA LYS A 282 29.18 7.78 -10.86
C LYS A 282 28.78 9.14 -10.28
N SER A 283 28.84 10.18 -11.10
CA SER A 283 28.57 11.55 -10.67
C SER A 283 27.14 11.75 -10.19
N GLN A 284 26.16 11.11 -10.83
CA GLN A 284 24.77 11.12 -10.40
C GLN A 284 24.59 10.44 -9.03
N ASN A 285 25.26 9.31 -8.81
CA ASN A 285 25.26 8.64 -7.51
C ASN A 285 25.95 9.48 -6.42
N GLU A 286 27.00 10.23 -6.75
CA GLU A 286 27.64 11.19 -5.84
C GLU A 286 26.68 12.34 -5.44
N VAL A 287 25.89 12.85 -6.40
CA VAL A 287 24.82 13.84 -6.11
C VAL A 287 23.77 13.26 -5.16
N ALA A 288 23.35 12.01 -5.37
CA ALA A 288 22.41 11.33 -4.47
C ALA A 288 22.97 11.19 -3.05
N GLN A 289 24.24 10.83 -2.93
CA GLN A 289 24.93 10.69 -1.64
C GLN A 289 25.02 12.02 -0.90
N GLU A 290 25.32 13.10 -1.62
CA GLU A 290 25.40 14.44 -1.03
C GLU A 290 24.02 14.92 -0.55
N PHE A 291 22.96 14.69 -1.34
CA PHE A 291 21.58 14.95 -0.92
C PHE A 291 21.24 14.18 0.37
N ASN A 292 21.56 12.89 0.41
CA ASN A 292 21.30 12.04 1.58
C ASN A 292 22.08 12.47 2.82
N ARG A 293 23.32 12.94 2.65
CA ARG A 293 24.14 13.47 3.74
C ARG A 293 23.49 14.70 4.36
N GLN A 294 23.12 15.68 3.54
CA GLN A 294 22.47 16.91 4.00
C GLN A 294 21.09 16.66 4.59
N LEU A 295 20.30 15.76 3.98
CA LEU A 295 18.99 15.36 4.51
C LEU A 295 19.13 14.75 5.91
N LYS A 296 20.07 13.81 6.10
CA LYS A 296 20.32 13.18 7.40
C LYS A 296 20.74 14.19 8.46
N GLU A 297 21.62 15.12 8.12
CA GLU A 297 22.05 16.20 9.02
C GLU A 297 20.85 17.06 9.43
N ARG A 298 20.03 17.48 8.47
CA ARG A 298 18.88 18.33 8.78
C ARG A 298 17.79 17.61 9.57
N VAL A 299 17.52 16.34 9.29
CA VAL A 299 16.59 15.51 10.07
C VAL A 299 17.09 15.34 11.51
N SER A 300 18.40 15.16 11.70
CA SER A 300 19.01 15.08 13.04
C SER A 300 18.81 16.38 13.83
N LEU A 301 18.94 17.54 13.19
CA LEU A 301 18.67 18.84 13.80
C LEU A 301 17.18 19.00 14.17
N LEU A 302 16.27 18.61 13.27
CA LEU A 302 14.83 18.64 13.54
C LEU A 302 14.46 17.76 14.73
N ARG A 303 15.07 16.57 14.86
CA ARG A 303 14.85 15.67 15.99
C ARG A 303 15.22 16.33 17.32
N GLY A 304 16.33 17.07 17.37
CA GLY A 304 16.74 17.83 18.56
C GLY A 304 15.81 19.01 18.88
N ALA A 305 15.21 19.63 17.86
CA ALA A 305 14.30 20.77 18.03
C ALA A 305 12.87 20.39 18.43
N ILE A 306 12.45 19.15 18.19
CA ILE A 306 11.06 18.69 18.38
C ILE A 306 10.98 17.76 19.61
N PRO A 307 10.48 18.24 20.78
CA PRO A 307 10.66 17.58 22.08
C PRO A 307 9.88 16.27 22.31
N ARG A 308 9.27 15.66 21.27
CA ARG A 308 8.53 14.37 21.37
C ARG A 308 8.62 13.47 20.13
N CYS A 309 9.66 13.60 19.30
CA CYS A 309 9.95 12.61 18.23
C CYS A 309 10.46 11.32 18.90
N SER A 310 9.91 10.15 18.56
CA SER A 310 10.39 8.87 19.12
C SER A 310 11.83 8.58 18.67
N PRO A 311 12.73 8.07 19.53
CA PRO A 311 14.17 7.97 19.23
C PRO A 311 14.53 7.06 18.04
N ASP A 312 13.68 6.08 17.73
CA ASP A 312 14.00 4.98 16.81
C ASP A 312 13.34 5.10 15.42
N ILE A 313 12.41 6.05 15.23
CA ILE A 313 11.70 6.31 13.96
C ILE A 313 11.48 7.83 13.82
N CYS A 314 12.61 8.52 13.85
CA CYS A 314 12.95 9.78 13.18
C CYS A 314 14.42 9.58 12.75
#